data_AF-A0A329ZFX8-F1
#
_entry.id   AF-A0A329ZFX8-F1
#
_cell.length_a   1.000
_cell.length_b   1.000
_cell.length_c   1.000
_cell.angle_alpha   90.00
_cell.angle_beta   90.00
_cell.angle_gamma   90.00
#
_symmetry.space_group_name_H-M   'P 1'
#
loop_
_entity.id
_entity.type
_entity.pdbx_description
1 polymer ?
#
loop_
_entity_poly.entity_id
_entity_poly.type
_entity_poly.pdbx_seq_one_letter_code
_entity_poly.pdbx_strand_id
1 'polypeptide(L)'
;MDSANHEDSRNSKDSKKLLIIAIPSQDSFLKDCVNGILNMPPHHISRFSDKTLENIARIFDIKLTQIYHESVQNEHIDFYKSTIWAKIFLKPILVDLGLRRKIINRLGMLGKKFIKIPPNAYGHTVVAVYEI
;
A
#
# COMPACT_ATOMS: atom_id res chain seq x y z
N MET A 1 -11.32 59.34 19.79
CA MET A 1 -10.06 59.19 19.04
C MET A 1 -9.49 57.82 19.38
N ASP A 2 -9.71 56.90 18.44
CA ASP A 2 -8.98 55.68 18.11
C ASP A 2 -8.72 54.63 19.21
N SER A 3 -9.74 53.81 19.46
CA SER A 3 -9.54 52.40 19.78
C SER A 3 -9.67 51.60 18.49
N ALA A 4 -8.53 51.35 17.83
CA ALA A 4 -8.42 50.57 16.61
C ALA A 4 -8.95 49.14 16.85
N ASN A 5 -9.99 48.79 16.10
CA ASN A 5 -10.45 47.44 15.90
C ASN A 5 -9.26 46.60 15.43
N HIS A 6 -8.82 45.67 16.26
CA HIS A 6 -7.97 44.57 15.82
C HIS A 6 -8.88 43.59 15.07
N GLU A 7 -9.22 43.95 13.82
CA GLU A 7 -9.86 43.04 12.87
C GLU A 7 -8.91 41.86 12.68
N ASP A 8 -9.34 40.74 13.26
CA ASP A 8 -8.78 39.42 13.07
C ASP A 8 -8.74 39.10 11.58
N SER A 9 -7.55 39.21 11.00
CA SER A 9 -7.24 38.96 9.58
C SER A 9 -7.28 37.47 9.20
N ARG A 10 -8.18 36.69 9.82
CA ARG A 10 -8.61 35.37 9.33
C ARG A 10 -9.59 35.52 8.17
N ASN A 11 -9.19 36.31 7.17
CA ASN A 11 -9.91 36.43 5.92
C ASN A 11 -9.56 35.22 5.04
N SER A 12 -10.43 34.21 5.09
CA SER A 12 -10.83 33.37 3.96
C SER A 12 -9.70 32.86 3.05
N LYS A 13 -8.95 31.85 3.49
CA LYS A 13 -8.43 30.84 2.55
C LYS A 13 -9.47 29.74 2.49
N ASP A 14 -10.05 29.51 1.32
CA ASP A 14 -10.81 28.29 1.01
C ASP A 14 -10.02 27.09 1.55
N SER A 15 -10.49 26.51 2.65
CA SER A 15 -9.87 25.33 3.22
C SER A 15 -10.24 24.15 2.34
N LYS A 16 -9.28 23.70 1.53
CA LYS A 16 -9.43 22.48 0.74
C LYS A 16 -9.81 21.33 1.65
N LYS A 17 -10.95 20.69 1.38
CA LYS A 17 -11.37 19.49 2.10
C LYS A 17 -10.67 18.30 1.46
N LEU A 18 -9.96 17.52 2.28
CA LEU A 18 -9.19 16.38 1.81
C LEU A 18 -9.79 15.09 2.36
N LEU A 19 -9.96 14.11 1.47
CA LEU A 19 -10.16 12.71 1.84
C LEU A 19 -8.83 11.98 1.65
N ILE A 20 -8.29 11.43 2.73
CA ILE A 20 -7.03 10.68 2.72
C ILE A 20 -7.34 9.24 3.08
N ILE A 21 -6.94 8.29 2.24
CA ILE A 21 -7.10 6.86 2.50
C ILE A 21 -5.74 6.18 2.47
N ALA A 22 -5.46 5.34 3.48
CA ALA A 22 -4.25 4.53 3.58
C ALA A 22 -4.65 3.05 3.64
N ILE A 23 -4.24 2.28 2.63
CA ILE A 23 -4.74 0.91 2.39
C ILE A 23 -3.63 0.01 1.85
N PRO A 24 -3.77 -1.33 1.92
CA PRO A 24 -2.81 -2.25 1.33
C PRO A 24 -2.64 -2.04 -0.18
N SER A 25 -1.40 -1.90 -0.63
CA SER A 25 -1.06 -1.66 -2.03
C SER A 25 -1.02 -2.94 -2.84
N GLN A 26 -1.90 -3.07 -3.83
CA GLN A 26 -1.89 -4.18 -4.78
C GLN A 26 -0.74 -4.08 -5.79
N ASP A 27 -0.09 -2.92 -5.93
CA ASP A 27 1.06 -2.76 -6.81
C ASP A 27 2.38 -3.20 -6.16
N SER A 28 2.38 -3.32 -4.83
CA SER A 28 3.50 -3.79 -4.02
C SER A 28 3.76 -5.30 -4.09
N PHE A 29 4.73 -5.76 -3.30
CA PHE A 29 5.03 -7.19 -3.12
C PHE A 29 3.83 -8.01 -2.60
N LEU A 30 2.82 -7.37 -1.99
CA LEU A 30 1.61 -8.04 -1.48
C LEU A 30 0.82 -8.77 -2.58
N LYS A 31 0.94 -8.36 -3.85
CA LYS A 31 0.34 -9.09 -4.97
C LYS A 31 0.85 -10.50 -5.14
N ASP A 32 2.11 -10.72 -4.74
CA ASP A 32 2.80 -11.98 -4.85
C ASP A 32 2.68 -12.83 -3.57
N CYS A 33 2.03 -12.29 -2.52
CA CYS A 33 1.81 -13.00 -1.27
C CYS A 33 0.75 -14.10 -1.44
N VAL A 34 1.23 -15.35 -1.46
CA VAL A 34 0.39 -16.56 -1.53
C VAL A 34 -0.03 -16.98 -0.13
N ASN A 35 -1.30 -17.37 0.05
CA ASN A 35 -1.90 -17.68 1.36
C ASN A 35 -1.83 -16.51 2.35
N GLY A 36 -1.82 -15.26 1.87
CA GLY A 36 -1.86 -14.07 2.70
C GLY A 36 -3.24 -13.85 3.28
N ILE A 37 -3.62 -14.59 4.34
CA ILE A 37 -4.97 -14.62 4.92
C ILE A 37 -5.50 -13.22 5.28
N LEU A 38 -4.61 -12.33 5.73
CA LEU A 38 -4.98 -10.95 6.04
C LEU A 38 -5.23 -10.12 4.77
N ASN A 39 -4.56 -10.44 3.66
CA ASN A 39 -4.76 -9.83 2.33
C ASN A 39 -5.79 -10.58 1.46
N MET A 40 -6.77 -11.20 2.11
CA MET A 40 -7.85 -11.95 1.47
C MET A 40 -9.19 -11.67 2.19
N PRO A 41 -10.34 -11.93 1.55
CA PRO A 41 -11.62 -11.96 2.25
C PRO A 41 -11.56 -12.92 3.46
N PRO A 42 -12.20 -12.58 4.59
CA PRO A 42 -13.07 -11.42 4.80
C PRO A 42 -12.33 -10.10 5.15
N HIS A 43 -11.03 -10.15 5.43
CA HIS A 43 -10.27 -9.01 5.95
C HIS A 43 -10.01 -7.92 4.90
N HIS A 44 -9.57 -8.32 3.71
CA HIS A 44 -9.37 -7.44 2.57
C HIS A 44 -10.15 -7.98 1.38
N ILE A 45 -11.40 -7.51 1.25
CA ILE A 45 -12.31 -7.88 0.16
C ILE A 45 -11.83 -7.30 -1.18
N SER A 46 -11.26 -6.09 -1.13
CA SER A 46 -10.78 -5.35 -2.30
C SER A 46 -9.25 -5.23 -2.29
N ARG A 47 -8.64 -5.37 -3.46
CA ARG A 47 -7.18 -5.25 -3.67
C ARG A 47 -6.91 -3.98 -4.46
N PHE A 48 -6.49 -2.92 -3.77
CA PHE A 48 -6.42 -1.58 -4.36
C PHE A 48 -5.09 -1.36 -5.07
N SER A 49 -5.15 -1.28 -6.40
CA SER A 49 -4.05 -0.78 -7.23
C SER A 49 -4.17 0.74 -7.44
N ASP A 50 -3.13 1.38 -7.94
CA ASP A 50 -3.14 2.80 -8.32
C ASP A 50 -4.26 3.09 -9.32
N LYS A 51 -4.43 2.21 -10.32
CA LYS A 51 -5.58 2.27 -11.24
C LYS A 51 -6.93 2.23 -10.53
N THR A 52 -7.05 1.50 -9.42
CA THR A 52 -8.29 1.46 -8.63
C THR A 52 -8.52 2.81 -7.93
N LEU A 53 -7.47 3.40 -7.37
CA LEU A 53 -7.50 4.71 -6.73
C LEU A 53 -7.85 5.83 -7.74
N GLU A 54 -7.28 5.80 -8.94
CA GLU A 54 -7.64 6.67 -10.05
C GLU A 54 -9.12 6.52 -10.46
N ASN A 55 -9.64 5.29 -10.45
CA ASN A 55 -11.04 5.04 -10.79
C ASN A 55 -12.01 5.59 -9.74
N ILE A 56 -11.65 5.56 -8.46
CA ILE A 56 -12.47 6.14 -7.38
C ILE A 56 -12.71 7.62 -7.66
N ALA A 57 -11.66 8.37 -8.01
CA ALA A 57 -11.79 9.78 -8.41
C ALA A 57 -12.82 9.97 -9.54
N ARG A 58 -12.76 9.13 -10.58
CA ARG A 58 -13.67 9.21 -11.72
C ARG A 58 -15.12 8.82 -11.39
N ILE A 59 -15.31 7.82 -10.53
CA ILE A 59 -16.66 7.32 -10.16
C ILE A 59 -17.40 8.33 -9.29
N PHE A 60 -16.69 9.00 -8.37
CA PHE A 60 -17.29 9.92 -7.41
C PHE A 60 -17.14 11.40 -7.80
N ASP A 61 -16.58 11.70 -8.98
CA ASP A 61 -16.28 13.05 -9.46
C ASP A 61 -15.48 13.89 -8.44
N ILE A 62 -14.49 13.24 -7.80
CA ILE A 62 -13.56 13.88 -6.87
C ILE A 62 -12.16 13.92 -7.48
N LYS A 63 -11.34 14.86 -7.04
CA LYS A 63 -10.01 15.06 -7.63
C LYS A 63 -8.95 14.28 -6.88
N LEU A 64 -8.35 13.26 -7.50
CA LEU A 64 -7.13 12.62 -6.98
C LEU A 64 -5.95 13.59 -7.13
N THR A 65 -5.35 13.99 -6.01
CA THR A 65 -4.23 14.95 -5.97
C THR A 65 -2.87 14.29 -5.82
N GLN A 66 -2.80 13.17 -5.11
CA GLN A 66 -1.56 12.47 -4.85
C GLN A 66 -1.79 10.98 -4.59
N ILE A 67 -0.87 10.16 -5.10
CA ILE A 67 -0.65 8.78 -4.65
C ILE A 67 0.76 8.71 -4.07
N TYR A 68 0.88 8.20 -2.86
CA TYR A 68 2.15 7.99 -2.17
C TYR A 68 2.27 6.53 -1.77
N HIS A 69 3.31 5.85 -2.26
CA HIS A 69 3.66 4.51 -1.81
C HIS A 69 4.72 4.61 -0.74
N GLU A 70 4.47 3.98 0.40
CA GLU A 70 5.53 3.82 1.41
C GLU A 70 6.64 2.93 0.87
N SER A 71 7.86 3.11 1.37
CA SER A 71 8.92 2.13 1.21
C SER A 71 8.65 0.90 2.08
N VAL A 72 9.39 -0.18 1.85
CA VAL A 72 9.30 -1.38 2.70
C VAL A 72 9.78 -1.02 4.11
N GLN A 73 8.86 -1.02 5.08
CA GLN A 73 9.13 -0.77 6.49
C GLN A 73 9.99 -1.88 7.11
N ASN A 74 10.73 -1.57 8.18
CA ASN A 74 11.67 -2.50 8.83
C ASN A 74 10.99 -3.80 9.27
N GLU A 75 9.77 -3.69 9.79
CA GLU A 75 8.93 -4.79 10.27
C GLU A 75 8.46 -5.69 9.12
N HIS A 76 8.55 -5.23 7.88
CA HIS A 76 8.09 -5.93 6.68
C HIS A 76 9.22 -6.44 5.81
N ILE A 77 10.49 -6.17 6.15
CA ILE A 77 11.67 -6.66 5.42
C ILE A 77 11.62 -8.17 5.26
N ASP A 78 11.35 -8.89 6.34
CA ASP A 78 11.32 -10.35 6.33
C ASP A 78 10.16 -10.90 5.49
N PHE A 79 9.00 -10.23 5.57
CA PHE A 79 7.82 -10.59 4.80
C PHE A 79 8.04 -10.36 3.30
N TYR A 80 8.60 -9.19 2.94
CA TYR A 80 9.01 -8.87 1.57
C TYR A 80 9.96 -9.94 1.02
N LYS A 81 11.07 -10.19 1.73
CA LYS A 81 12.09 -11.15 1.27
C LYS A 81 11.53 -12.56 1.13
N SER A 82 10.67 -13.00 2.05
CA SER A 82 10.04 -14.32 1.98
C SER A 82 9.09 -14.42 0.77
N THR A 83 8.37 -13.35 0.46
CA THR A 83 7.47 -13.28 -0.69
C THR A 83 8.24 -13.32 -2.02
N ILE A 84 9.29 -12.51 -2.14
CA ILE A 84 10.16 -12.51 -3.32
C ILE A 84 10.89 -13.84 -3.48
N TRP A 85 11.38 -14.44 -2.39
CA TRP A 85 12.01 -15.76 -2.40
C TRP A 85 11.09 -16.79 -3.04
N ALA A 86 9.86 -16.91 -2.54
CA ALA A 86 8.90 -17.89 -3.08
C ALA A 86 8.56 -17.59 -4.54
N LYS A 87 8.43 -16.31 -4.92
CA LYS A 87 8.14 -15.86 -6.29
C LYS A 87 9.20 -16.28 -7.31
N ILE A 88 10.48 -16.27 -6.92
CA ILE A 88 11.59 -16.69 -7.80
C ILE A 88 11.40 -18.13 -8.29
N PHE A 89 10.88 -19.02 -7.44
CA PHE A 89 10.76 -20.45 -7.74
C PHE A 89 9.34 -20.89 -8.12
N LEU A 90 8.32 -20.14 -7.69
CA LEU A 90 6.91 -20.51 -7.86
C LEU A 90 6.11 -19.32 -8.36
N LYS A 91 5.24 -19.59 -9.35
CA LYS A 91 4.23 -18.62 -9.75
C LYS A 91 3.33 -18.29 -8.55
N PRO A 92 3.08 -17.00 -8.25
CA PRO A 92 2.14 -16.62 -7.22
C PRO A 92 0.71 -16.95 -7.67
N ILE A 93 -0.02 -17.63 -6.79
CA ILE A 93 -1.46 -17.88 -6.89
C ILE A 93 -2.10 -17.45 -5.57
N LEU A 94 -3.42 -17.26 -5.52
CA LEU A 94 -4.06 -16.75 -4.31
C LEU A 94 -3.95 -17.75 -3.13
N VAL A 95 -4.32 -19.01 -3.39
CA VAL A 95 -4.29 -20.09 -2.41
C VAL A 95 -3.50 -21.28 -2.98
N ASP A 96 -2.51 -21.74 -2.23
CA ASP A 96 -1.67 -22.88 -2.57
C ASP A 96 -1.66 -23.87 -1.39
N LEU A 97 -2.21 -25.07 -1.62
CA LEU A 97 -2.26 -26.16 -0.64
C LEU A 97 -1.12 -27.16 -0.81
N GLY A 98 -0.29 -26.99 -1.84
CA GLY A 98 0.76 -27.94 -2.22
C GLY A 98 1.95 -27.98 -1.25
N LEU A 99 2.59 -29.15 -1.17
CA LEU A 99 3.79 -29.34 -0.35
C LEU A 99 5.02 -28.61 -0.91
N ARG A 100 5.05 -28.37 -2.23
CA ARG A 100 6.18 -27.69 -2.91
C ARG A 100 6.48 -26.32 -2.30
N ARG A 101 5.44 -25.50 -2.07
CA ARG A 101 5.59 -24.19 -1.44
C ARG A 101 6.04 -24.28 0.01
N LYS A 102 5.55 -25.27 0.76
CA LYS A 102 6.01 -25.51 2.15
C LYS A 102 7.51 -25.79 2.19
N ILE A 103 8.02 -26.60 1.26
CA ILE A 103 9.46 -26.92 1.16
C ILE A 103 10.25 -25.66 0.78
N ILE A 104 9.83 -24.93 -0.26
CA ILE A 104 10.51 -23.70 -0.71
C ILE A 104 10.54 -22.63 0.39
N ASN A 105 9.44 -22.45 1.13
CA ASN A 105 9.38 -21.51 2.25
C ASN A 105 10.32 -21.91 3.39
N ARG A 106 10.44 -23.21 3.70
CA ARG A 106 11.42 -23.69 4.70
C ARG A 106 12.86 -23.43 4.25
N LEU A 107 13.21 -23.70 2.99
CA LEU A 107 14.54 -23.38 2.45
C LEU A 107 14.81 -21.87 2.47
N GLY A 108 13.75 -21.07 2.33
CA GLY A 108 13.79 -19.62 2.40
C GLY A 108 14.25 -19.05 3.75
N MET A 109 14.23 -19.82 4.85
CA MET A 109 14.71 -19.32 6.15
C MET A 109 16.17 -18.82 6.11
N LEU A 110 16.99 -19.46 5.28
CA LEU A 110 18.39 -19.05 5.04
C LEU A 110 18.53 -18.30 3.72
N GLY A 111 17.90 -18.80 2.65
CA GLY A 111 18.05 -18.26 1.30
C GLY A 111 17.55 -16.82 1.13
N LYS A 112 16.50 -16.43 1.87
CA LYS A 112 15.94 -15.07 1.77
C LYS A 112 16.90 -13.97 2.21
N LYS A 113 17.95 -14.29 2.99
CA LYS A 113 18.94 -13.30 3.46
C LYS A 113 19.69 -12.63 2.30
N PHE A 114 19.86 -13.34 1.17
CA PHE A 114 20.53 -12.84 -0.02
C PHE A 114 19.64 -11.94 -0.90
N ILE A 115 18.33 -11.86 -0.61
CA ILE A 115 17.43 -10.99 -1.34
C ILE A 115 17.67 -9.55 -0.88
N LYS A 116 18.03 -8.70 -1.85
CA LYS A 116 18.15 -7.26 -1.66
C LYS A 116 16.80 -6.62 -1.96
N ILE A 117 16.43 -5.63 -1.15
CA ILE A 117 15.23 -4.83 -1.37
C ILE A 117 15.64 -3.61 -2.18
N PRO A 118 15.07 -3.38 -3.38
CA PRO A 118 15.30 -2.15 -4.13
C PRO A 118 14.90 -0.91 -3.31
N PRO A 119 15.62 0.21 -3.42
CA PRO A 119 15.32 1.42 -2.65
C PRO A 119 13.95 2.02 -3.00
N ASN A 120 13.45 1.77 -4.21
CA ASN A 120 12.15 2.22 -4.72
C ASN A 120 11.07 1.12 -4.64
N ALA A 121 11.30 0.03 -3.90
CA ALA A 121 10.30 -1.01 -3.74
C ALA A 121 9.12 -0.49 -2.90
N TYR A 122 7.91 -0.63 -3.45
CA TYR A 122 6.69 -0.31 -2.72
C TYR A 122 6.51 -1.25 -1.53
N GLY A 123 6.25 -0.64 -0.39
CA GLY A 123 5.93 -1.26 0.88
C GLY A 123 4.48 -1.75 0.93
N HIS A 124 4.00 -2.02 2.15
CA HIS A 124 2.68 -2.59 2.36
C HIS A 124 1.55 -1.61 2.01
N THR A 125 1.75 -0.32 2.28
CA THR A 125 0.68 0.68 2.28
C THR A 125 0.84 1.67 1.13
N VAL A 126 -0.28 1.98 0.47
CA VAL A 126 -0.44 3.12 -0.43
C VAL A 126 -1.40 4.12 0.19
N VAL A 127 -1.06 5.40 0.06
CA VAL A 127 -1.87 6.53 0.50
C VAL A 127 -2.36 7.30 -0.72
N ALA A 128 -3.68 7.49 -0.82
CA ALA A 128 -4.28 8.35 -1.82
C ALA A 128 -4.91 9.57 -1.17
N VAL A 129 -4.67 10.75 -1.74
CA VAL A 129 -5.19 12.04 -1.28
C VAL A 129 -6.14 12.59 -2.33
N TYR A 130 -7.40 12.78 -1.97
CA TYR A 130 -8.43 13.38 -2.82
C TYR A 130 -8.83 14.75 -2.28
N GLU A 131 -9.12 15.68 -3.18
CA GLU A 131 -9.76 16.96 -2.91
C GLU A 131 -11.26 16.81 -3.21
N ILE A 132 -12.11 17.13 -2.23
CA ILE A 132 -13.58 17.00 -2.26
C ILE A 132 -14.30 18.33 -2.05
#